data_AF-A0A158PJQ1-F1
#
_entry.id   AF-A0A158PJQ1-F1
#
_cell.length_a   1.000
_cell.length_b   1.000
_cell.length_c   1.000
_cell.angle_alpha   90.00
_cell.angle_beta   90.00
_cell.angle_gamma   90.00
#
_symmetry.space_group_name_H-M   'P 1'
#
loop_
_entity.id
_entity.type
_entity.pdbx_description
1 polymer ?
#
loop_
_entity_poly.entity_id
_entity_poly.type
_entity_poly.pdbx_seq_one_letter_code
_entity_poly.pdbx_strand_id
1 'polypeptide(L)'
;MAFFSGDDNPNLTMLQNVLMTYVMYNFDLGYVQGMSDFASPLLYVMENEVDTFWCFVELMEKVVSFFKTSLRQRNFEKDQAAIKLQMYQLRDLVMIVNPQLANYLESHQSDDMYFCFRWVLVWFKRELSFVDTCKLWEVLWTGQPCPNFLLLICVAILDGQMNVIIDNKFGLTEILKHVNDLSMHLVLDDILTAAEAIFHQLSASQDKLPAHICDYLNLGEGAAISDQ
;
A
#
# COMPACT_ATOMS: atom_id res chain seq x y z
N MET A 1 -13.80 -6.49 -16.32
CA MET A 1 -13.53 -7.94 -16.25
C MET A 1 -14.85 -8.69 -16.32
N ALA A 2 -14.95 -9.69 -17.19
CA ALA A 2 -16.18 -10.45 -17.38
C ALA A 2 -16.53 -11.38 -16.18
N PHE A 3 -15.53 -11.73 -15.37
CA PHE A 3 -15.64 -12.72 -14.30
C PHE A 3 -16.73 -12.40 -13.26
N PHE A 4 -16.88 -11.13 -12.89
CA PHE A 4 -17.93 -10.65 -11.96
C PHE A 4 -19.08 -9.93 -12.66
N SER A 5 -19.11 -9.92 -14.00
CA SER A 5 -20.15 -9.21 -14.77
C SER A 5 -21.35 -10.11 -15.08
N GLY A 6 -22.51 -9.50 -15.29
CA GLY A 6 -23.76 -10.21 -15.62
C GLY A 6 -24.67 -10.36 -14.41
N ASP A 7 -25.97 -10.45 -14.68
CA ASP A 7 -26.99 -10.70 -13.67
C ASP A 7 -26.84 -12.13 -13.12
N ASP A 8 -27.13 -12.33 -11.83
CA ASP A 8 -27.06 -13.61 -11.13
C ASP A 8 -25.71 -14.36 -11.27
N ASN A 9 -24.61 -13.60 -11.27
CA ASN A 9 -23.27 -14.17 -11.43
C ASN A 9 -22.86 -15.02 -10.20
N PRO A 10 -22.60 -16.34 -10.34
CA PRO A 10 -22.26 -17.22 -9.22
C PRO A 10 -20.95 -16.83 -8.52
N ASN A 11 -20.02 -16.16 -9.21
CA ASN A 11 -18.77 -15.71 -8.63
C ASN A 11 -18.98 -14.56 -7.63
N LEU A 12 -20.05 -13.76 -7.79
CA LEU A 12 -20.43 -12.76 -6.78
C LEU A 12 -20.94 -13.44 -5.50
N THR A 13 -21.67 -14.54 -5.64
CA THR A 13 -22.09 -15.37 -4.50
C THR A 13 -20.89 -16.01 -3.80
N MET A 14 -19.94 -16.57 -4.55
CA MET A 14 -18.71 -17.11 -3.97
C MET A 14 -17.90 -16.04 -3.22
N LEU A 15 -17.76 -14.84 -3.81
CA LEU A 15 -17.08 -13.72 -3.16
C LEU A 15 -17.77 -13.33 -1.85
N GLN A 16 -19.10 -13.27 -1.85
CA GLN A 16 -19.89 -13.01 -0.65
C GLN A 16 -19.67 -14.10 0.42
N ASN A 17 -19.70 -15.38 0.03
CA ASN A 17 -19.48 -16.50 0.95
C ASN A 17 -18.10 -16.45 1.61
N VAL A 18 -17.04 -16.16 0.83
CA VAL A 18 -15.68 -16.01 1.35
C VAL A 18 -15.63 -14.91 2.41
N LEU A 19 -16.18 -13.74 2.11
CA LEU A 19 -16.17 -12.60 3.03
C LEU A 19 -17.00 -12.88 4.30
N MET A 20 -18.18 -13.48 4.16
CA MET A 20 -19.03 -13.85 5.30
C MET A 20 -18.38 -14.91 6.17
N THR A 21 -17.73 -15.91 5.57
CA THR A 21 -16.98 -16.93 6.31
C THR A 21 -15.79 -16.30 7.05
N TYR A 22 -15.11 -15.32 6.44
CA TYR A 22 -14.04 -14.58 7.11
C TYR A 22 -14.54 -13.80 8.33
N VAL A 23 -15.72 -13.16 8.24
CA VAL A 23 -16.33 -12.47 9.39
C VAL A 23 -16.55 -13.44 10.55
N MET A 24 -16.94 -14.69 10.27
CA MET A 24 -17.08 -15.71 11.31
C MET A 24 -15.74 -16.22 11.85
N TYR A 25 -14.71 -16.29 10.99
CA TYR A 25 -13.36 -16.70 11.36
C TYR A 25 -12.66 -15.66 12.24
N ASN A 26 -12.76 -14.38 11.91
CA ASN A 26 -12.19 -13.25 12.65
C ASN A 26 -13.30 -12.26 13.04
N PHE A 27 -14.09 -12.64 14.05
CA PHE A 27 -15.27 -11.88 14.48
C PHE A 27 -14.94 -10.50 15.08
N ASP A 28 -13.77 -10.36 15.69
CA ASP A 28 -13.33 -9.10 16.29
C ASP A 28 -13.04 -8.02 15.23
N LEU A 29 -12.47 -8.42 14.09
CA LEU A 29 -12.26 -7.53 12.94
C LEU A 29 -13.54 -7.36 12.11
N GLY A 30 -14.26 -8.46 11.86
CA GLY A 30 -15.45 -8.49 11.01
C GLY A 30 -15.14 -8.12 9.55
N TYR A 31 -16.03 -7.34 8.94
CA TYR A 31 -15.87 -6.82 7.58
C TYR A 31 -15.58 -5.32 7.59
N VAL A 32 -14.51 -4.93 6.91
CA VAL A 32 -14.11 -3.53 6.70
C VAL A 32 -14.13 -3.22 5.21
N GLN A 33 -14.58 -2.01 4.87
CA GLN A 33 -14.59 -1.54 3.49
C GLN A 33 -13.17 -1.62 2.88
N GLY A 34 -13.06 -2.27 1.72
CA GLY A 34 -11.80 -2.56 1.04
C GLY A 34 -11.42 -4.05 1.09
N MET A 35 -11.97 -4.85 2.01
CA MET A 35 -11.69 -6.29 2.06
C MET A 35 -12.15 -7.03 0.79
N SER A 36 -13.25 -6.61 0.17
CA SER A 36 -13.69 -7.16 -1.12
C SER A 36 -12.72 -6.84 -2.26
N ASP A 37 -12.03 -5.70 -2.21
CA ASP A 37 -10.98 -5.34 -3.17
C ASP A 37 -9.79 -6.32 -3.07
N PHE A 38 -9.52 -6.90 -1.89
CA PHE A 38 -8.52 -7.96 -1.67
C PHE A 38 -9.01 -9.36 -2.03
N ALA A 39 -10.26 -9.70 -1.70
CA ALA A 39 -10.80 -11.03 -1.99
C ALA A 39 -11.04 -11.24 -3.50
N SER A 40 -11.37 -10.18 -4.25
CA SER A 40 -11.74 -10.32 -5.66
C SER A 40 -10.61 -10.87 -6.57
N PRO A 41 -9.33 -10.45 -6.45
CA PRO A 41 -8.27 -11.02 -7.28
C PRO A 41 -7.88 -12.42 -6.86
N LEU A 42 -7.95 -12.74 -5.56
CA LEU A 42 -7.74 -14.11 -5.08
C LEU A 42 -8.79 -15.05 -5.67
N LEU A 43 -10.07 -14.66 -5.63
CA LEU A 43 -11.14 -15.50 -6.19
C LEU A 43 -10.98 -15.70 -7.70
N TYR A 44 -10.57 -14.63 -8.41
CA TYR A 44 -10.30 -14.73 -9.84
C TYR A 44 -9.16 -15.70 -10.15
N VAL A 45 -8.08 -15.70 -9.36
CA VAL A 45 -6.91 -16.55 -9.59
C VAL A 45 -7.15 -17.99 -9.15
N MET A 46 -7.81 -18.19 -8.01
CA MET A 46 -8.00 -19.52 -7.41
C MET A 46 -9.18 -20.27 -8.01
N GLU A 47 -10.20 -19.57 -8.50
CA GLU A 47 -11.45 -20.13 -9.07
C GLU A 47 -12.15 -21.17 -8.16
N ASN A 48 -11.81 -21.18 -6.86
CA ASN A 48 -12.31 -22.12 -5.86
C ASN A 48 -12.59 -21.39 -4.53
N GLU A 49 -13.77 -21.59 -3.95
CA GLU A 49 -14.20 -20.86 -2.75
C GLU A 49 -13.31 -21.15 -1.53
N VAL A 50 -12.93 -22.41 -1.31
CA VAL A 50 -12.16 -22.84 -0.13
C VAL A 50 -10.70 -22.39 -0.23
N ASP A 51 -10.09 -22.55 -1.41
CA ASP A 51 -8.71 -22.10 -1.63
C ASP A 51 -8.62 -20.57 -1.54
N THR A 52 -9.59 -19.86 -2.12
CA THR A 52 -9.73 -18.41 -1.99
C THR A 52 -9.83 -18.00 -0.52
N PHE A 53 -10.65 -18.70 0.27
CA PHE A 53 -10.83 -18.39 1.68
C PHE A 53 -9.51 -18.49 2.46
N TRP A 54 -8.76 -19.59 2.33
CA TRP A 54 -7.50 -19.75 3.06
C TRP A 54 -6.42 -18.76 2.60
N CYS A 55 -6.32 -18.49 1.30
CA CYS A 55 -5.43 -17.44 0.80
C CYS A 55 -5.84 -16.05 1.30
N PHE A 56 -7.14 -15.79 1.40
CA PHE A 56 -7.66 -14.52 1.92
C PHE A 56 -7.37 -14.35 3.42
N VAL A 57 -7.46 -15.42 4.22
CA VAL A 57 -7.09 -15.40 5.64
C VAL A 57 -5.63 -14.94 5.81
N GLU A 58 -4.70 -15.58 5.09
CA GLU A 58 -3.27 -15.23 5.15
C GLU A 58 -2.99 -13.82 4.62
N LEU A 59 -3.68 -13.40 3.55
CA LEU A 59 -3.56 -12.03 3.05
C LEU A 59 -4.03 -11.01 4.08
N MET A 60 -5.15 -11.26 4.77
CA MET A 60 -5.64 -10.36 5.81
C MET A 60 -4.68 -10.30 7.00
N GLU A 61 -4.05 -11.40 7.40
CA GLU A 61 -2.99 -11.37 8.42
C GLU A 61 -1.81 -10.50 7.97
N LYS A 62 -1.38 -10.59 6.70
CA LYS A 62 -0.33 -9.70 6.15
C LYS A 62 -0.76 -8.23 6.12
N VAL A 63 -1.98 -7.93 5.70
CA VAL A 63 -2.52 -6.56 5.66
C VAL A 63 -2.61 -5.98 7.07
N VAL A 64 -3.16 -6.75 8.02
CA VAL A 64 -3.24 -6.36 9.43
C VAL A 64 -1.85 -6.21 10.04
N SER A 65 -0.92 -7.11 9.72
CA SER A 65 0.48 -7.00 10.15
C SER A 65 1.11 -5.73 9.59
N PHE A 66 1.00 -5.44 8.30
CA PHE A 66 1.50 -4.20 7.68
C PHE A 66 1.03 -2.96 8.45
N PHE A 67 -0.25 -2.89 8.81
CA PHE A 67 -0.81 -1.81 9.62
C PHE A 67 -0.35 -1.82 11.09
N LYS A 68 -0.03 -3.00 11.66
CA LYS A 68 0.45 -3.17 13.05
C LYS A 68 1.96 -2.98 13.23
N THR A 69 2.80 -3.31 12.25
CA THR A 69 4.28 -3.28 12.35
C THR A 69 4.82 -1.88 12.65
N SER A 70 4.00 -0.86 12.44
CA SER A 70 4.31 0.53 12.81
C SER A 70 4.13 0.82 14.30
N LEU A 71 3.58 -0.11 15.08
CA LEU A 71 3.39 -0.01 16.52
C LEU A 71 3.97 -1.25 17.20
N ARG A 72 5.11 -1.10 17.88
CA ARG A 72 5.50 -2.00 19.00
C ARG A 72 4.51 -1.96 20.18
N GLN A 73 3.28 -1.47 20.01
CA GLN A 73 2.30 -1.27 21.07
C GLN A 73 0.99 -2.00 20.77
N ARG A 74 0.73 -2.97 21.64
CA ARG A 74 -0.38 -3.94 21.65
C ARG A 74 -1.71 -3.30 22.05
N ASN A 75 -2.32 -2.44 21.24
CA ASN A 75 -3.75 -2.11 21.41
C ASN A 75 -4.35 -1.75 20.04
N PHE A 76 -4.77 -2.77 19.29
CA PHE A 76 -5.56 -2.59 18.08
C PHE A 76 -7.03 -2.42 18.49
N GLU A 77 -7.39 -1.23 18.95
CA GLU A 77 -8.79 -0.86 19.17
C GLU A 77 -9.20 0.15 18.09
N LYS A 78 -10.03 -0.32 17.16
CA LYS A 78 -11.11 0.39 16.42
C LYS A 78 -10.85 1.72 15.71
N ASP A 79 -9.67 2.33 15.81
CA ASP A 79 -9.39 3.63 15.22
C ASP A 79 -8.54 3.54 13.95
N GLN A 80 -8.84 4.43 13.01
CA GLN A 80 -8.06 4.75 11.80
C GLN A 80 -6.59 5.16 12.09
N ALA A 81 -6.13 5.06 13.34
CA ALA A 81 -4.81 5.40 13.82
C ALA A 81 -3.69 4.67 13.07
N ALA A 82 -3.89 3.39 12.71
CA ALA A 82 -2.89 2.63 11.98
C ALA A 82 -2.63 3.18 10.57
N ILE A 83 -3.68 3.56 9.84
CA ILE A 83 -3.53 4.15 8.51
C ILE A 83 -2.98 5.58 8.62
N LYS A 84 -3.40 6.36 9.63
CA LYS A 84 -2.80 7.67 9.92
C LYS A 84 -1.29 7.57 10.13
N LEU A 85 -0.84 6.54 10.84
CA LEU A 85 0.58 6.29 11.05
C LEU A 85 1.31 5.97 9.74
N GLN A 86 0.70 5.20 8.84
CA GLN A 86 1.25 5.01 7.49
C GLN A 86 1.36 6.32 6.72
N MET A 87 0.40 7.23 6.85
CA MET A 87 0.47 8.55 6.20
C MET A 87 1.60 9.40 6.79
N TYR A 88 1.84 9.36 8.10
CA TYR A 88 3.00 10.03 8.72
C TYR A 88 4.32 9.44 8.25
N GLN A 89 4.44 8.11 8.21
CA GLN A 89 5.64 7.44 7.67
C GLN A 89 5.89 7.80 6.21
N LEU A 90 4.82 7.86 5.41
CA LEU A 90 4.91 8.29 4.02
C LEU A 90 5.41 9.74 3.92
N ARG A 91 4.86 10.67 4.73
CA ARG A 91 5.34 12.05 4.79
C ARG A 91 6.83 12.11 5.14
N ASP A 92 7.26 11.39 6.16
CA ASP A 92 8.65 11.36 6.60
C ASP A 92 9.58 10.84 5.49
N LEU A 93 9.18 9.77 4.79
CA LEU A 93 9.93 9.24 3.66
C LEU A 93 10.00 10.23 2.48
N VAL A 94 8.89 10.91 2.14
CA VAL A 94 8.89 11.97 1.11
C VAL A 94 9.81 13.12 1.53
N MET A 95 9.83 13.51 2.81
CA MET A 95 10.73 14.56 3.31
C MET A 95 12.20 14.20 3.14
N ILE A 96 12.57 12.93 3.28
CA ILE A 96 13.95 12.47 3.07
C ILE A 96 14.31 12.36 1.59
N VAL A 97 13.42 11.78 0.79
CA VAL A 97 13.68 11.50 -0.64
C VAL A 97 13.56 12.76 -1.48
N ASN A 98 12.54 13.57 -1.23
CA ASN A 98 12.26 14.79 -1.97
C ASN A 98 11.77 15.92 -1.04
N PRO A 99 12.72 16.63 -0.37
CA PRO A 99 12.39 17.74 0.52
C PRO A 99 11.63 18.87 -0.18
N GLN A 100 11.87 19.09 -1.47
CA GLN A 100 11.20 20.14 -2.24
C GLN A 100 9.69 19.86 -2.32
N LEU A 101 9.31 18.64 -2.68
CA LEU A 101 7.91 18.22 -2.71
C LEU A 101 7.29 18.25 -1.31
N ALA A 102 7.98 17.71 -0.29
CA ALA A 102 7.47 17.71 1.09
C ALA A 102 7.15 19.11 1.61
N ASN A 103 8.08 20.06 1.45
CA ASN A 103 7.88 21.46 1.85
C ASN A 103 6.74 22.11 1.06
N TYR A 104 6.60 21.79 -0.23
CA TYR A 104 5.50 22.28 -1.04
C TYR A 104 4.15 21.79 -0.50
N LEU A 105 4.02 20.49 -0.23
CA LEU A 105 2.80 19.89 0.32
C LEU A 105 2.42 20.51 1.68
N GLU A 106 3.40 20.73 2.57
CA GLU A 106 3.17 21.37 3.87
C GLU A 106 2.68 22.82 3.73
N SER A 107 3.29 23.61 2.83
CA SER A 107 2.84 24.99 2.58
C SER A 107 1.42 25.09 2.01
N HIS A 108 0.90 23.99 1.42
CA HIS A 108 -0.45 23.88 0.85
C HIS A 108 -1.38 22.99 1.71
N GLN A 109 -1.06 22.76 2.98
CA GLN A 109 -1.88 21.99 3.93
C GLN A 109 -2.26 20.60 3.41
N SER A 110 -1.33 19.97 2.70
CA SER A 110 -1.48 18.65 2.07
C SER A 110 -0.46 17.64 2.63
N ASP A 111 0.23 17.97 3.73
CA ASP A 111 1.25 17.14 4.36
C ASP A 111 0.70 15.96 5.19
N ASP A 112 -0.62 15.88 5.35
CA ASP A 112 -1.29 14.73 5.97
C ASP A 112 -1.40 13.50 5.05
N MET A 113 -1.04 13.67 3.77
CA MET A 113 -0.97 12.63 2.74
C MET A 113 -2.28 11.88 2.47
N TYR A 114 -3.46 12.37 2.92
CA TYR A 114 -4.72 11.62 2.75
C TYR A 114 -5.12 11.42 1.29
N PHE A 115 -4.57 12.17 0.34
CA PHE A 115 -4.75 11.89 -1.09
C PHE A 115 -4.15 10.52 -1.51
N CYS A 116 -3.20 9.97 -0.75
CA CYS A 116 -2.66 8.62 -0.93
C CYS A 116 -3.40 7.54 -0.13
N PHE A 117 -4.43 7.89 0.66
CA PHE A 117 -5.10 6.96 1.57
C PHE A 117 -5.60 5.70 0.84
N ARG A 118 -6.19 5.86 -0.34
CA ARG A 118 -6.73 4.75 -1.14
C ARG A 118 -5.63 3.80 -1.63
N TRP A 119 -4.45 4.34 -1.96
CA TRP A 119 -3.31 3.54 -2.42
C TRP A 119 -2.89 2.55 -1.34
N VAL A 120 -2.76 3.03 -0.11
CA VAL A 120 -2.33 2.22 1.04
C VAL A 120 -3.45 1.32 1.55
N LEU A 121 -4.71 1.79 1.57
CA LEU A 121 -5.83 1.00 2.09
C LEU A 121 -6.07 -0.29 1.31
N VAL A 122 -6.00 -0.23 -0.03
CA VAL A 122 -6.30 -1.38 -0.90
C VAL A 122 -5.11 -1.77 -1.79
N TRP A 123 -3.89 -1.46 -1.36
CA TRP A 123 -2.63 -1.82 -2.02
C TRP A 123 -2.66 -1.59 -3.54
N PHE A 124 -2.99 -0.36 -3.93
CA PHE A 124 -3.10 0.09 -5.33
C PHE A 124 -4.11 -0.65 -6.23
N LYS A 125 -4.97 -1.52 -5.69
CA LYS A 125 -5.98 -2.28 -6.46
C LYS A 125 -6.89 -1.42 -7.35
N ARG A 126 -7.08 -0.15 -6.97
CA ARG A 126 -7.91 0.83 -7.68
C ARG A 126 -7.13 1.72 -8.64
N GLU A 127 -5.81 1.62 -8.67
CA GLU A 127 -4.94 2.42 -9.54
C GLU A 127 -4.34 1.62 -10.69
N LEU A 128 -4.31 0.29 -10.55
CA LEU A 128 -3.66 -0.61 -11.47
C LEU A 128 -4.66 -1.49 -12.22
N SER A 129 -4.24 -1.97 -13.39
CA SER A 129 -4.95 -3.05 -14.08
C SER A 129 -4.95 -4.31 -13.21
N PHE A 130 -5.79 -5.29 -13.56
CA PHE A 130 -5.81 -6.55 -12.82
C PHE A 130 -4.46 -7.26 -12.85
N VAL A 131 -3.85 -7.35 -14.04
CA VAL A 131 -2.56 -8.03 -14.25
C VAL A 131 -1.48 -7.34 -13.43
N ASP A 132 -1.45 -6.00 -13.46
CA ASP A 132 -0.50 -5.21 -12.69
C ASP A 132 -0.76 -5.32 -11.18
N THR A 133 -2.01 -5.40 -10.75
CA THR A 133 -2.34 -5.64 -9.33
C THR A 133 -1.76 -6.97 -8.86
N CYS A 134 -1.97 -8.06 -9.61
CA CYS A 134 -1.42 -9.36 -9.28
C CYS A 134 0.10 -9.31 -9.18
N LYS A 135 0.77 -8.73 -10.19
CA LYS A 135 2.24 -8.58 -10.22
C LYS A 135 2.75 -7.77 -9.02
N LEU A 136 2.11 -6.65 -8.71
CA LEU A 136 2.48 -5.83 -7.56
C LEU A 136 2.35 -6.63 -6.26
N TRP A 137 1.25 -7.35 -6.07
CA TRP A 137 1.02 -8.11 -4.84
C TRP A 137 2.00 -9.27 -4.69
N GLU A 138 2.33 -9.98 -5.77
CA GLU A 138 3.38 -11.00 -5.78
C GLU A 138 4.71 -10.42 -5.29
N VAL A 139 5.11 -9.24 -5.78
CA VAL A 139 6.32 -8.53 -5.33
C VAL A 139 6.22 -8.17 -3.85
N LEU A 140 5.12 -7.54 -3.41
CA LEU A 140 4.93 -7.14 -2.01
C LEU A 140 4.96 -8.34 -1.05
N TRP A 141 4.42 -9.50 -1.47
CA TRP A 141 4.38 -10.70 -0.64
C TRP A 141 5.75 -11.33 -0.40
N THR A 142 6.75 -11.04 -1.23
CA THR A 142 8.15 -11.44 -0.97
C THR A 142 8.73 -10.80 0.30
N GLY A 143 8.16 -9.67 0.74
CA GLY A 143 8.70 -8.89 1.86
C GLY A 143 10.04 -8.20 1.53
N GLN A 144 10.43 -8.17 0.26
CA GLN A 144 11.65 -7.54 -0.22
C GLN A 144 11.34 -6.19 -0.91
N PRO A 145 12.32 -5.26 -0.95
CA PRO A 145 13.58 -5.30 -0.20
C PRO A 145 13.42 -4.90 1.28
N CYS A 146 12.24 -4.42 1.68
CA CYS A 146 11.96 -4.04 3.07
C CYS A 146 10.48 -4.24 3.45
N PRO A 147 10.15 -4.26 4.77
CA PRO A 147 8.78 -4.46 5.25
C PRO A 147 7.77 -3.40 4.76
N ASN A 148 8.23 -2.16 4.55
CA ASN A 148 7.39 -1.04 4.13
C ASN A 148 7.59 -0.65 2.66
N PHE A 149 7.87 -1.63 1.79
CA PHE A 149 8.10 -1.36 0.37
C PHE A 149 6.91 -0.69 -0.33
N LEU A 150 5.67 -0.96 0.12
CA LEU A 150 4.47 -0.27 -0.34
C LEU A 150 4.57 1.26 -0.17
N LEU A 151 5.19 1.75 0.91
CA LEU A 151 5.38 3.19 1.11
C LEU A 151 6.42 3.75 0.14
N LEU A 152 7.50 3.01 -0.15
CA LEU A 152 8.47 3.44 -1.16
C LEU A 152 7.87 3.50 -2.57
N ILE A 153 6.93 2.63 -2.89
CA ILE A 153 6.14 2.72 -4.13
C ILE A 153 5.32 4.01 -4.15
N CYS A 154 4.69 4.38 -3.03
CA CYS A 154 3.98 5.67 -2.93
C CYS A 154 4.94 6.85 -3.15
N VAL A 155 6.12 6.82 -2.51
CA VAL A 155 7.15 7.86 -2.68
C VAL A 155 7.62 7.96 -4.14
N ALA A 156 7.89 6.83 -4.80
CA ALA A 156 8.33 6.80 -6.19
C ALA A 156 7.31 7.45 -7.14
N ILE A 157 6.02 7.16 -6.93
CA ILE A 157 4.94 7.80 -7.71
C ILE A 157 4.93 9.30 -7.44
N LEU A 158 4.95 9.73 -6.18
CA LEU A 158 4.89 11.16 -5.83
C LEU A 158 6.09 11.94 -6.34
N ASP A 159 7.29 11.37 -6.25
CA ASP A 159 8.52 11.96 -6.79
C ASP A 159 8.40 12.19 -8.30
N GLY A 160 7.92 11.18 -9.04
CA GLY A 160 7.66 11.30 -10.48
C GLY A 160 6.59 12.34 -10.85
N GLN A 161 5.67 12.65 -9.94
CA GLN A 161 4.63 13.67 -10.15
C GLN A 161 5.01 15.07 -9.64
N MET A 162 6.17 15.24 -8.99
CA MET A 162 6.55 16.50 -8.35
C MET A 162 6.43 17.70 -9.29
N ASN A 163 7.02 17.62 -10.50
CA ASN A 163 7.05 18.74 -11.42
C ASN A 163 5.63 19.17 -11.83
N VAL A 164 4.74 18.21 -12.06
CA VAL A 164 3.34 18.49 -12.39
C VAL A 164 2.65 19.22 -11.23
N ILE A 165 2.84 18.75 -10.00
CA ILE A 165 2.22 19.34 -8.80
C ILE A 165 2.72 20.78 -8.58
N ILE A 166 4.04 20.99 -8.62
CA ILE A 166 4.68 22.27 -8.27
C ILE A 166 4.52 23.29 -9.39
N ASP A 167 4.79 22.92 -10.64
CA ASP A 167 4.78 23.88 -11.77
C ASP A 167 3.38 24.40 -12.04
N ASN A 168 2.36 23.55 -11.86
CA ASN A 168 0.96 23.93 -11.99
C ASN A 168 0.36 24.53 -10.71
N LYS A 169 1.15 24.63 -9.63
CA LYS A 169 0.76 25.22 -8.34
C LYS A 169 -0.51 24.58 -7.75
N PHE A 170 -0.57 23.25 -7.78
CA PHE A 170 -1.73 22.52 -7.27
C PHE A 170 -1.88 22.72 -5.75
N GLY A 171 -3.10 22.97 -5.29
CA GLY A 171 -3.49 22.87 -3.89
C GLY A 171 -4.05 21.48 -3.59
N LEU A 172 -4.54 21.27 -2.36
CA LEU A 172 -5.03 19.96 -1.90
C LEU A 172 -6.07 19.33 -2.83
N THR A 173 -7.04 20.11 -3.31
CA THR A 173 -8.11 19.61 -4.18
C THR A 173 -7.57 19.18 -5.55
N GLU A 174 -6.67 19.99 -6.14
CA GLU A 174 -6.04 19.68 -7.41
C GLU A 174 -5.08 18.49 -7.30
N ILE A 175 -4.33 18.37 -6.20
CA ILE A 175 -3.48 17.20 -5.90
C ILE A 175 -4.35 15.95 -5.80
N LEU A 176 -5.42 15.99 -5.02
CA LEU A 176 -6.34 14.85 -4.88
C LEU A 176 -6.94 14.45 -6.23
N LYS A 177 -7.35 15.43 -7.04
CA LYS A 177 -7.86 15.16 -8.39
C LYS A 177 -6.79 14.53 -9.28
N HIS A 178 -5.60 15.13 -9.33
CA HIS A 178 -4.46 14.63 -10.11
C HIS A 178 -4.12 13.18 -9.74
N VAL A 179 -3.99 12.92 -8.44
CA VAL A 179 -3.71 11.58 -7.90
C VAL A 179 -4.79 10.56 -8.27
N ASN A 180 -6.07 10.96 -8.27
CA ASN A 180 -7.15 10.08 -8.74
C ASN A 180 -7.07 9.83 -10.25
N ASP A 181 -6.70 10.85 -11.04
CA ASP A 181 -6.60 10.77 -12.49
C ASP A 181 -5.41 9.91 -12.96
N LEU A 182 -4.43 9.62 -12.07
CA LEU A 182 -3.35 8.65 -12.33
C LEU A 182 -3.85 7.21 -12.42
N SER A 183 -5.05 6.91 -11.90
CA SER A 183 -5.63 5.56 -11.96
C SER A 183 -5.64 5.04 -13.40
N MET A 184 -5.16 3.82 -13.59
CA MET A 184 -5.01 3.13 -14.89
C MET A 184 -3.96 3.74 -15.84
N HIS A 185 -3.23 4.77 -15.42
CA HIS A 185 -2.17 5.42 -16.20
C HIS A 185 -0.77 5.22 -15.59
N LEU A 186 -0.66 4.51 -14.47
CA LEU A 186 0.60 4.15 -13.83
C LEU A 186 1.30 3.02 -14.60
N VAL A 187 2.59 3.20 -14.88
CA VAL A 187 3.45 2.16 -15.48
C VAL A 187 4.17 1.41 -14.35
N LEU A 188 3.66 0.23 -13.99
CA LEU A 188 4.10 -0.49 -12.78
C LEU A 188 5.60 -0.79 -12.75
N ASP A 189 6.18 -1.23 -13.87
CA ASP A 189 7.59 -1.64 -13.92
C ASP A 189 8.55 -0.48 -13.66
N ASP A 190 8.23 0.71 -14.19
CA ASP A 190 9.00 1.92 -13.94
C ASP A 190 8.90 2.34 -12.46
N ILE A 191 7.70 2.21 -11.87
CA ILE A 191 7.45 2.54 -10.46
C ILE A 191 8.20 1.58 -9.54
N LEU A 192 8.15 0.27 -9.80
CA LEU A 192 8.87 -0.73 -9.01
C LEU A 192 10.39 -0.48 -9.07
N THR A 193 10.91 -0.21 -10.27
CA THR A 193 12.33 0.12 -10.48
C THR A 193 12.74 1.38 -9.70
N ALA A 194 11.92 2.44 -9.77
CA ALA A 194 12.18 3.67 -9.03
C ALA A 194 12.11 3.47 -7.51
N ALA A 195 11.13 2.71 -7.01
CA ALA A 195 10.98 2.41 -5.59
C ALA A 195 12.16 1.59 -5.05
N GLU A 196 12.63 0.59 -5.80
CA GLU A 196 13.83 -0.20 -5.47
C GLU A 196 15.11 0.66 -5.50
N ALA A 197 15.24 1.55 -6.49
CA ALA A 197 16.37 2.49 -6.55
C ALA A 197 16.39 3.44 -5.35
N ILE A 198 15.23 3.97 -4.93
CA ILE A 198 15.10 4.79 -3.72
C ILE A 198 15.54 3.99 -2.49
N PHE A 199 15.09 2.73 -2.35
CA PHE A 199 15.53 1.88 -1.25
C PHE A 199 17.05 1.74 -1.20
N HIS A 200 17.70 1.43 -2.33
CA HIS A 200 19.15 1.28 -2.39
C HIS A 200 19.89 2.58 -2.07
N GLN A 201 19.38 3.73 -2.53
CA GLN A 201 19.97 5.03 -2.22
C GLN A 201 19.90 5.34 -0.71
N LEU A 202 18.76 5.05 -0.08
CA LEU A 202 18.56 5.21 1.37
C LEU A 202 19.45 4.25 2.15
N SER A 203 19.49 2.97 1.77
CA SER A 203 20.34 1.95 2.38
C SER A 203 21.83 2.32 2.30
N ALA A 204 22.30 2.77 1.14
CA ALA A 204 23.69 3.22 0.96
C ALA A 204 24.05 4.46 1.80
N SER A 205 23.05 5.22 2.25
CA SER A 205 23.20 6.42 3.08
C SER A 205 22.72 6.22 4.51
N GLN A 206 22.51 4.99 4.97
CA GLN A 206 21.86 4.67 6.25
C GLN A 206 22.52 5.36 7.46
N ASP A 207 23.84 5.57 7.45
CA ASP A 207 24.59 6.23 8.52
C ASP A 207 24.21 7.71 8.72
N LYS A 208 23.52 8.30 7.73
CA LYS A 208 23.08 9.71 7.74
C LYS A 208 21.57 9.82 7.93
N LEU A 209 20.84 8.71 7.93
CA LEU A 209 19.38 8.72 8.04
C LEU A 209 18.95 8.84 9.50
N PRO A 210 17.84 9.54 9.77
CA PRO A 210 17.22 9.48 11.09
C PRO A 210 16.85 8.05 11.48
N ALA A 211 17.00 7.70 12.77
CA ALA A 211 16.77 6.35 13.26
C ALA A 211 15.37 5.80 12.92
N HIS A 212 14.33 6.64 12.95
CA HIS A 212 12.97 6.22 12.60
C HIS A 212 12.83 5.83 11.12
N ILE A 213 13.58 6.44 10.20
CA ILE A 213 13.60 6.07 8.79
C ILE A 213 14.28 4.70 8.62
N CYS A 214 15.39 4.48 9.34
CA CYS A 214 16.03 3.17 9.37
C CYS A 214 15.08 2.10 9.92
N ASP A 215 14.33 2.40 10.99
CA ASP A 215 13.32 1.50 11.54
C ASP A 215 12.20 1.19 10.53
N TYR A 216 11.69 2.20 9.80
CA TYR A 216 10.66 2.01 8.77
C TYR A 216 11.13 1.08 7.65
N LEU A 217 12.39 1.19 7.26
CA LEU A 217 12.95 0.44 6.14
C LEU A 217 13.73 -0.80 6.57
N ASN A 218 13.76 -1.10 7.87
CA ASN A 218 14.56 -2.16 8.48
C ASN A 218 16.04 -2.12 8.08
N LEU A 219 16.63 -0.92 8.11
CA LEU A 219 18.04 -0.65 7.82
C LEU A 219 18.89 -0.69 9.11
N GLY A 220 20.12 -1.20 9.03
CA GLY A 220 21.04 -1.37 10.16
C GLY A 220 21.62 -2.80 10.25
N GLU A 221 22.62 -3.00 11.13
CA GLU A 221 23.42 -4.25 11.26
C GLU A 221 22.62 -5.53 11.63
N GLY A 222 21.29 -5.49 11.69
CA GLY A 222 20.41 -6.65 11.92
C GLY A 222 19.89 -7.34 10.66
N ALA A 223 20.08 -6.79 9.46
CA ALA A 223 19.55 -7.37 8.22
C ALA A 223 20.41 -8.50 7.64
N ALA A 224 21.60 -8.76 8.20
CA ALA A 224 22.57 -9.73 7.69
C ALA A 224 22.56 -11.06 8.45
N ILE A 225 21.40 -11.65 8.80
CA ILE A 225 21.34 -13.06 9.24
C ILE A 225 20.01 -13.69 8.78
N SER A 226 19.95 -14.16 7.54
CA SER A 226 19.04 -15.26 7.14
C SER A 226 19.51 -16.02 5.89
N ASP A 227 20.83 -16.16 5.73
CA ASP A 227 21.42 -17.14 4.79
C ASP A 227 22.51 -17.93 5.53
N GLN A 228 22.08 -18.83 6.44
CA GLN A 228 22.83 -20.02 6.86
C GLN A 228 21.86 -21.16 7.17
#